data_AF-A0A699XF56-F1
#
_entry.id   AF-A0A699XF56-F1
#
_cell.length_a   1.000
_cell.length_b   1.000
_cell.length_c   1.000
_cell.angle_alpha   90.00
_cell.angle_beta   90.00
_cell.angle_gamma   90.00
#
_symmetry.space_group_name_H-M   'P 1'
#
loop_
_entity.id
_entity.type
_entity.pdbx_description
1 polymer ?
#
loop_
_entity_poly.entity_id
_entity_poly.type
_entity_poly.pdbx_seq_one_letter_code
_entity_poly.pdbx_strand_id
1 'polypeptide(L)' 'SVGDQVLLFNSRLKIFSGKLKSRWSGPFTMSEIYPYGTAKLIHPDGFNFKVNCHRLKHYHGGDLPPLEIPNVTTFPKDN' A
#
# COMPACT_ATOMS: atom_id res chain seq x y z
N SER A 1 6.75 -12.07 -7.70
CA SER A 1 6.61 -12.09 -9.17
C SER A 1 5.69 -11.00 -9.65
N VAL A 2 5.81 -10.61 -10.92
CA VAL A 2 4.76 -9.81 -11.58
C VAL A 2 3.43 -10.57 -11.45
N GLY A 3 2.37 -9.87 -11.06
CA GLY A 3 1.07 -10.43 -10.71
C GLY A 3 0.86 -10.63 -9.20
N ASP A 4 1.92 -10.64 -8.39
CA ASP A 4 1.78 -10.84 -6.94
C ASP A 4 1.18 -9.62 -6.25
N GLN A 5 0.49 -9.90 -5.14
CA GLN A 5 0.10 -8.87 -4.19
C GLN A 5 1.23 -8.57 -3.20
N VAL A 6 1.46 -7.28 -2.96
CA VAL A 6 2.50 -6.79 -2.05
C VAL A 6 1.96 -5.68 -1.17
N LEU A 7 2.45 -5.61 0.06
CA LEU A 7 2.27 -4.48 0.96
C LEU A 7 3.37 -3.45 0.74
N LEU A 8 3.00 -2.18 0.82
CA LEU A 8 3.94 -1.07 0.72
C LEU A 8 4.26 -0.47 2.09
N PHE A 9 5.54 -0.34 2.41
CA PHE A 9 5.98 0.38 3.61
C PHE A 9 5.73 1.88 3.47
N ASN A 10 4.88 2.42 4.34
CA ASN A 10 4.64 3.86 4.46
C ASN A 10 5.48 4.45 5.60
N SER A 11 6.55 5.16 5.20
CA SER A 11 7.46 5.84 6.12
C SER A 11 6.92 7.17 6.66
N ARG A 12 5.77 7.67 6.16
CA ARG A 12 5.17 8.91 6.67
C ARG A 12 4.69 8.66 8.10
N LEU A 13 5.50 9.14 9.04
CA LEU A 13 5.22 9.07 10.46
C LEU A 13 3.98 9.90 10.77
N LYS A 14 2.96 9.28 11.35
CA LYS A 14 1.84 10.01 11.93
C LYS A 14 2.13 10.15 13.42
N ILE A 15 2.24 11.40 13.88
CA ILE A 15 2.47 11.70 15.30
C ILE A 15 1.16 11.41 16.02
N PHE A 16 1.15 10.35 16.83
CA PHE A 16 0.09 10.06 17.77
C PHE A 16 0.59 10.46 19.17
N SER A 17 -0.32 10.78 20.10
CA SER A 17 0.05 10.93 21.51
C SER A 17 0.50 9.55 22.04
N GLY A 18 1.80 9.26 21.94
CA GLY A 18 2.38 7.94 22.16
C GLY A 18 3.56 7.61 21.23
N LYS A 19 3.78 6.31 20.97
CA LYS A 19 4.91 5.83 20.15
C LYS A 19 4.67 6.06 18.65
N LEU A 20 5.72 6.51 17.94
CA LEU A 20 5.73 6.59 16.48
C LEU A 20 5.50 5.20 15.87
N LYS A 21 4.54 5.11 14.94
CA LYS A 21 4.24 3.88 14.20
C LYS A 21 4.35 4.14 12.71
N SER A 22 5.23 3.42 12.05
CA SER A 22 5.19 3.24 10.59
C SER A 22 4.09 2.24 10.23
N ARG A 23 3.52 2.35 9.03
CA ARG A 23 2.39 1.51 8.58
C ARG A 23 2.72 0.79 7.29
N TRP A 24 2.15 -0.40 7.11
CA TRP A 24 2.08 -1.06 5.81
C TRP A 24 0.75 -0.70 5.16
N SER A 25 0.81 -0.20 3.94
CA SER A 25 -0.36 0.16 3.12
C SER A 25 -0.67 -0.98 2.16
N GLY A 26 -1.96 -1.33 2.09
CA GLY A 26 -2.70 -2.02 1.01
C GLY A 26 -2.07 -3.25 0.32
N PRO A 27 -2.86 -4.24 -0.08
CA PRO A 27 -2.42 -5.17 -1.11
C PRO A 27 -2.42 -4.44 -2.46
N PHE A 28 -1.24 -4.28 -3.06
CA PHE A 28 -1.07 -3.77 -4.41
C PHE A 28 -0.63 -4.87 -5.35
N THR A 29 -1.10 -4.84 -6.59
CA THR A 29 -0.63 -5.78 -7.61
C THR A 29 0.65 -5.25 -8.23
N MET A 30 1.72 -6.05 -8.20
CA MET A 30 2.96 -5.72 -8.88
C MET A 30 2.83 -6.00 -10.37
N SER A 31 2.87 -4.96 -11.21
CA SER A 31 2.68 -5.10 -12.66
C SER A 31 3.99 -5.24 -13.44
N GLU A 32 5.07 -4.69 -12.92
CA GLU A 32 6.36 -4.68 -13.59
C GLU A 32 7.48 -4.55 -12.56
N ILE A 33 8.61 -5.22 -12.81
CA ILE A 33 9.85 -5.05 -12.05
C ILE A 33 10.89 -4.50 -13.02
N TYR A 34 11.43 -3.34 -12.68
CA TYR A 34 12.51 -2.72 -13.43
C TYR A 34 13.86 -3.19 -12.91
N PRO A 35 14.91 -3.10 -13.75
CA PRO A 35 16.29 -3.19 -13.28
C PRO A 35 16.54 -2.26 -12.09
N TYR A 36 17.48 -2.63 -11.22
CA TYR A 36 17.89 -1.85 -10.05
C TYR A 36 16.86 -1.77 -8.91
N GLY A 37 15.92 -2.72 -8.85
CA GLY A 37 15.06 -2.90 -7.67
C GLY A 37 13.95 -1.86 -7.55
N THR A 38 13.35 -1.45 -8.67
CA THR A 38 12.13 -0.64 -8.67
C THR A 38 10.97 -1.48 -9.20
N ALA A 39 9.80 -1.37 -8.61
CA ALA A 39 8.58 -2.06 -9.05
C ALA A 39 7.48 -1.05 -9.36
N LYS A 40 6.66 -1.36 -10.37
CA LYS A 40 5.42 -0.66 -10.67
C LYS A 40 4.27 -1.36 -9.96
N LEU A 41 3.61 -0.65 -9.06
CA LEU A 41 2.41 -1.11 -8.37
C LEU A 41 1.16 -0.56 -9.03
N ILE A 42 0.10 -1.36 -9.04
CA ILE A 42 -1.24 -1.00 -9.48
C ILE A 42 -2.21 -1.20 -8.32
N HIS A 43 -3.00 -0.17 -8.05
CA HIS A 43 -4.18 -0.23 -7.19
C HIS A 43 -5.40 -0.61 -8.03
N PRO A 44 -6.37 -1.36 -7.48
CA PRO A 44 -7.62 -1.71 -8.17
C PRO A 44 -8.36 -0.50 -8.76
N ASP A 45 -8.28 0.66 -8.11
CA ASP A 45 -8.86 1.92 -8.61
C ASP A 45 -8.13 2.51 -9.85
N GLY A 46 -7.22 1.75 -10.47
CA GLY A 46 -6.47 2.13 -11.67
C GLY A 46 -5.24 3.01 -11.40
N PHE A 47 -5.05 3.46 -10.15
CA PHE A 47 -3.88 4.25 -9.78
C PHE A 47 -2.61 3.39 -9.83
N ASN A 48 -1.56 3.88 -10.50
CA ASN A 48 -0.29 3.18 -10.58
C ASN A 48 0.87 4.09 -10.17
N PHE A 49 1.86 3.51 -9.50
CA PHE A 49 3.01 4.24 -9.01
C PHE A 49 4.24 3.35 -8.92
N LYS A 50 5.42 3.96 -9.07
CA LYS A 50 6.72 3.27 -9.02
C LYS A 50 7.33 3.42 -7.63
N VAL A 51 7.83 2.32 -7.08
CA VAL A 51 8.43 2.26 -5.74
C VAL A 51 9.68 1.41 -5.73
N ASN A 52 10.60 1.71 -4.83
CA ASN A 52 11.74 0.85 -4.58
C ASN A 52 11.25 -0.46 -3.92
N CYS A 53 11.68 -1.60 -4.47
CA CYS A 53 11.34 -2.94 -4.01
C CYS A 53 11.73 -3.20 -2.55
N HIS A 54 12.73 -2.51 -2.00
CA HIS A 54 13.11 -2.61 -0.57
C HIS A 54 11.98 -2.20 0.37
N ARG A 55 10.99 -1.45 -0.12
CA ARG A 55 9.81 -1.02 0.64
C ARG A 55 8.63 -1.98 0.47
N LEU A 56 8.81 -3.11 -0.20
CA LEU A 56 7.75 -4.05 -0.50
C LEU A 56 7.89 -5.30 0.35
N LYS A 57 6.74 -5.86 0.74
CA LYS A 57 6.65 -7.16 1.40
C LYS A 57 5.57 -7.98 0.71
N HIS A 58 5.83 -9.26 0.44
CA HIS A 58 4.82 -10.15 -0.11
C HIS A 58 3.60 -10.22 0.80
N TYR A 59 2.43 -10.05 0.19
CA TYR A 59 1.15 -10.26 0.85
C TYR A 59 0.72 -11.70 0.59
N HIS A 60 0.66 -12.50 1.65
CA HIS A 60 0.25 -13.91 1.58
C HIS A 60 -1.21 -14.10 2.02
N GLY A 61 -2.06 -13.07 1.89
CA GLY A 61 -3.41 -13.06 2.46
C GLY A 61 -4.21 -14.31 2.12
N GLY A 62 -4.49 -15.12 3.14
CA GLY A 62 -5.60 -16.08 3.07
C GLY A 62 -6.90 -15.32 2.78
N ASP A 63 -7.77 -15.94 1.97
CA ASP A 63 -9.02 -15.43 1.40
C ASP A 63 -9.27 -13.93 1.59
N LEU A 64 -9.07 -13.21 0.48
CA LEU A 64 -9.34 -11.78 0.31
C LEU A 64 -10.60 -11.35 1.10
N PRO A 65 -10.49 -10.51 2.15
CA PRO A 65 -11.64 -9.72 2.52
C PRO A 65 -12.00 -8.85 1.29
N PRO A 66 -13.29 -8.69 0.98
CA PRO A 66 -13.74 -7.83 -0.10
C PRO A 66 -13.03 -6.49 -0.04
N LEU A 67 -12.71 -5.96 -1.21
CA LEU A 67 -11.96 -4.75 -1.43
C LEU A 67 -12.72 -3.54 -0.85
N GLU A 68 -12.74 -3.38 0.47
CA GLU A 68 -13.26 -2.18 1.11
C GLU A 68 -12.19 -1.10 0.94
N ILE A 69 -12.38 -0.30 -0.10
CA ILE A 69 -11.83 1.04 -0.23
C ILE A 69 -12.26 1.78 1.05
N PRO A 70 -11.36 2.12 2.00
CA PRO A 70 -11.74 3.08 3.02
C PRO A 70 -11.80 4.41 2.28
N ASN A 71 -13.02 4.78 1.89
CA ASN A 71 -13.41 6.06 1.34
C ASN A 71 -12.56 7.19 1.96
N VAL A 72 -11.61 7.73 1.19
CA VAL A 72 -11.04 9.05 1.44
C VAL A 72 -12.10 10.07 0.99
N THR A 73 -13.06 10.31 1.88
CA THR A 73 -13.89 11.52 2.07
C THR A 73 -15.03 11.10 3.00
N THR A 74 -15.06 11.42 4.29
CA THR A 74 -15.23 12.78 4.82
C THR A 74 -15.00 12.68 6.33
N PHE A 75 -14.11 13.50 6.89
CA PHE A 75 -14.15 13.75 8.34
C PHE A 75 -15.52 14.37 8.65
N PRO A 76 -16.26 13.94 9.69
CA PRO A 76 -17.37 14.77 10.16
C PRO A 76 -16.77 16.11 10.54
N LYS A 77 -17.28 17.16 9.90
CA LYS A 77 -16.96 18.53 10.25
C LYS A 77 -17.71 18.79 11.55
N ASP A 78 -17.07 18.46 12.66
CA ASP A 78 -17.60 18.78 13.97
C ASP A 78 -17.43 20.30 14.18
N ASN A 79 -18.59 20.96 14.23
CA ASN A 79 -18.92 22.36 14.54
C ASN A 79 -18.54 23.44 13.51
#